data_AF-A0A2I0DB80-F1
#
_entry.id   AF-A0A2I0DB80-F1
#
_cell.length_a   1.000
_cell.length_b   1.000
_cell.length_c   1.000
_cell.angle_alpha   90.00
_cell.angle_beta   90.00
_cell.angle_gamma   90.00
#
_symmetry.space_group_name_H-M   'P 1'
#
loop_
_entity.id
_entity.type
_entity.pdbx_description
1 polymer ?
#
loop_
_entity_poly.entity_id
_entity_poly.type
_entity_poly.pdbx_seq_one_letter_code
_entity_poly.pdbx_strand_id
1 'polypeptide(L)'
;MNHKFYNKNKKERNRILIVIAICSIIIILLSVIISIYSGIYLIGILTFPITLSIIAPFFDMPFLKKNGRVIYYSTLFISEKPKNGLIKIHGGTLFDYYFVIDKKMNGKQRTNFIIQQYLDGLLHLIEKYENDKKIKIRGTSYIINKRTAEKIGFEIVETDILQKIILIYNYFNILISNSIAKNKLSFPNINKTKTFDADVSQLIERKEYIEKLNKSLKSTIANTVYN
;
A
#
# COMPACT_ATOMS: atom_id res chain seq x y z
N MET A 1 16.62 1.33 1.61
CA MET A 1 15.18 1.46 1.97
C MET A 1 15.06 1.93 3.42
N ASN A 2 14.51 3.12 3.68
CA ASN A 2 14.32 3.63 5.05
C ASN A 2 12.92 3.27 5.58
N HIS A 3 12.79 2.16 6.31
CA HIS A 3 11.50 1.70 6.85
C HIS A 3 11.66 1.37 8.33
N LYS A 4 11.05 2.17 9.22
CA LYS A 4 11.32 2.16 10.67
C LYS A 4 11.18 0.78 11.31
N PHE A 5 10.21 -0.04 10.88
CA PHE A 5 10.10 -1.41 11.38
C PHE A 5 11.27 -2.31 10.99
N TYR A 6 11.76 -2.23 9.74
CA TYR A 6 12.83 -3.11 9.26
C TYR A 6 14.22 -2.67 9.74
N ASN A 7 14.37 -1.40 10.15
CA ASN A 7 15.61 -0.90 10.78
C ASN A 7 15.76 -1.34 12.25
N LYS A 8 14.70 -1.90 12.85
CA LYS A 8 14.70 -2.38 14.25
C LYS A 8 15.30 -3.76 14.36
N ASN A 9 15.88 -4.05 15.53
CA ASN A 9 16.37 -5.39 15.82
C ASN A 9 15.20 -6.39 15.99
N LYS A 10 15.51 -7.69 16.03
CA LYS A 10 14.48 -8.75 16.12
C LYS A 10 13.62 -8.64 17.38
N LYS A 11 14.23 -8.30 18.54
CA LYS A 11 13.52 -8.18 19.82
C LYS A 11 12.51 -7.04 19.79
N GLU A 12 12.90 -5.89 19.26
CA GLU A 12 12.02 -4.73 19.11
C GLU A 12 10.85 -5.01 18.15
N ARG A 13 11.13 -5.63 17.00
CA ARG A 13 10.08 -6.02 16.03
C ARG A 13 9.07 -6.97 16.67
N ASN A 14 9.55 -8.00 17.37
CA ASN A 14 8.67 -8.94 18.06
C ASN A 14 7.84 -8.25 19.14
N ARG A 15 8.43 -7.34 19.93
CA ARG A 15 7.68 -6.57 20.93
C ARG A 15 6.54 -5.77 20.31
N ILE A 16 6.78 -5.09 19.18
CA ILE A 16 5.74 -4.35 18.46
C ILE A 16 4.61 -5.28 18.02
N LEU A 17 4.93 -6.41 17.40
CA LEU A 17 3.92 -7.37 16.93
C LEU A 17 3.12 -8.00 18.08
N ILE A 18 3.77 -8.30 19.20
CA ILE A 18 3.11 -8.82 20.41
C ILE A 18 2.13 -7.79 20.97
N VAL A 19 2.54 -6.52 21.07
CA VAL A 19 1.65 -5.45 21.55
C VAL A 19 0.43 -5.33 20.64
N ILE A 20 0.62 -5.33 19.32
CA ILE A 20 -0.48 -5.27 18.34
C ILE A 20 -1.42 -6.48 18.52
N ALA A 21 -0.88 -7.69 18.69
CA ALA A 21 -1.67 -8.89 18.91
C ALA A 21 -2.50 -8.80 20.21
N ILE A 22 -1.87 -8.43 21.33
CA ILE A 22 -2.54 -8.30 22.63
C ILE A 22 -3.65 -7.25 22.56
N CYS A 23 -3.37 -6.06 22.01
CA CYS A 23 -4.37 -5.01 21.85
C CYS A 23 -5.56 -5.49 21.01
N SER A 24 -5.31 -6.25 19.95
CA SER A 24 -6.38 -6.77 19.09
C SER A 24 -7.24 -7.82 19.79
N ILE A 25 -6.62 -8.71 20.56
CA ILE A 25 -7.34 -9.70 21.38
C ILE A 25 -8.20 -8.98 22.42
N ILE A 26 -7.67 -7.96 23.10
CA ILE A 26 -8.43 -7.17 24.07
C ILE A 26 -9.64 -6.50 23.41
N ILE A 27 -9.46 -5.88 22.23
CA ILE A 27 -10.56 -5.26 21.48
C ILE A 27 -11.65 -6.28 21.14
N ILE A 28 -11.27 -7.46 20.65
CA ILE A 28 -12.22 -8.53 20.31
C ILE A 28 -12.95 -9.01 21.57
N LEU A 29 -12.23 -9.31 22.66
CA LEU A 29 -12.83 -9.76 23.91
C LEU A 29 -13.82 -8.74 24.49
N LEU A 30 -13.43 -7.46 24.54
CA LEU A 30 -14.32 -6.39 24.97
C LEU A 30 -15.56 -6.28 24.08
N SER A 31 -15.41 -6.41 22.77
CA SER A 31 -16.55 -6.37 21.84
C SER A 31 -17.53 -7.53 22.07
N VAL A 32 -17.02 -8.72 22.40
CA VAL A 32 -17.85 -9.90 22.73
C VAL A 32 -18.58 -9.68 24.05
N ILE A 33 -17.91 -9.16 25.07
CA ILE A 33 -18.55 -8.84 26.36
C ILE A 33 -19.67 -7.82 26.15
N ILE A 34 -19.40 -6.72 25.45
CA ILE A 34 -20.39 -5.67 25.14
C ILE A 34 -21.56 -6.26 24.35
N SER A 35 -21.27 -7.08 23.35
CA SER A 35 -22.26 -7.78 22.52
C SER A 35 -23.22 -8.64 23.36
N ILE A 36 -22.70 -9.40 24.33
CA ILE A 36 -23.51 -10.24 25.22
C ILE A 36 -24.36 -9.39 26.16
N TYR A 37 -23.76 -8.42 26.86
CA TYR A 37 -24.47 -7.61 27.86
C TYR A 37 -25.52 -6.68 27.25
N SER A 38 -25.28 -6.18 26.04
CA SER A 38 -26.25 -5.32 25.35
C SER A 38 -27.32 -6.10 24.57
N GLY A 39 -27.11 -7.40 24.34
CA GLY A 39 -27.92 -8.20 23.41
C GLY A 39 -27.72 -7.85 21.93
N ILE A 40 -26.80 -6.92 21.60
CA ILE A 40 -26.54 -6.48 20.22
C ILE A 40 -25.39 -7.32 19.63
N TYR A 41 -25.73 -8.52 19.18
CA TYR A 41 -24.74 -9.49 18.65
C TYR A 41 -23.95 -8.99 17.44
N LEU A 42 -24.49 -8.02 16.70
CA LEU A 42 -23.85 -7.40 15.55
C LEU A 42 -22.50 -6.74 15.92
N ILE A 43 -22.35 -6.25 17.16
CA ILE A 43 -21.09 -5.64 17.64
C ILE A 43 -19.96 -6.66 17.55
N GLY A 44 -20.13 -7.85 18.15
CA GLY A 44 -19.10 -8.90 18.10
C GLY A 44 -18.85 -9.39 16.67
N ILE A 45 -19.92 -9.60 15.91
CA ILE A 45 -19.85 -10.10 14.52
C ILE A 45 -19.09 -9.14 13.60
N LEU A 46 -19.28 -7.82 13.73
CA LEU A 46 -18.60 -6.84 12.88
C LEU A 46 -17.22 -6.46 13.40
N THR A 47 -17.02 -6.35 14.72
CA THR A 47 -15.71 -5.98 15.27
C THR A 47 -14.63 -6.98 14.88
N PHE A 48 -14.93 -8.28 14.91
CA PHE A 48 -13.95 -9.31 14.55
C PHE A 48 -13.31 -9.15 13.15
N PRO A 49 -14.07 -9.17 12.04
CA PRO A 49 -13.50 -9.02 10.69
C PRO A 49 -12.89 -7.62 10.47
N ILE A 50 -13.46 -6.57 11.07
CA ILE A 50 -12.91 -5.21 10.98
C ILE A 50 -11.52 -5.16 11.63
N THR A 51 -11.40 -5.63 12.88
CA THR A 51 -10.12 -5.71 13.58
C THR A 51 -9.15 -6.53 12.73
N LEU A 52 -9.52 -7.73 12.30
CA LEU A 52 -8.65 -8.61 11.52
C LEU A 52 -8.13 -7.92 10.24
N SER A 53 -9.00 -7.22 9.50
CA SER A 53 -8.60 -6.49 8.28
C SER A 53 -7.54 -5.40 8.54
N ILE A 54 -7.59 -4.75 9.70
CA ILE A 54 -6.67 -3.66 10.09
C ILE A 54 -5.32 -4.22 10.54
N ILE A 55 -5.33 -5.32 11.31
CA ILE A 55 -4.09 -5.91 11.85
C ILE A 55 -3.37 -6.84 10.89
N ALA A 56 -4.06 -7.53 9.97
CA ALA A 56 -3.43 -8.50 9.06
C ALA A 56 -2.17 -7.95 8.36
N PRO A 57 -2.16 -6.72 7.79
CA PRO A 57 -0.95 -6.17 7.15
C PRO A 57 0.28 -6.10 8.05
N PHE A 58 0.10 -5.93 9.37
CA PHE A 58 1.22 -5.84 10.32
C PHE A 58 1.94 -7.17 10.52
N PHE A 59 1.28 -8.30 10.25
CA PHE A 59 1.86 -9.63 10.33
C PHE A 59 2.24 -10.14 8.92
N ASP A 60 1.36 -9.95 7.96
CA ASP A 60 1.51 -10.43 6.60
C ASP A 60 2.72 -9.80 5.92
N MET A 61 2.89 -8.48 5.99
CA MET A 61 3.97 -7.81 5.27
C MET A 61 5.36 -8.24 5.73
N PRO A 62 5.69 -8.26 7.04
CA PRO A 62 6.95 -8.81 7.52
C PRO A 62 7.16 -10.27 7.12
N PHE A 63 6.10 -11.11 7.21
CA PHE A 63 6.19 -12.53 6.88
C PHE A 63 6.43 -12.75 5.37
N LEU A 64 5.62 -12.12 4.52
CA LEU A 64 5.70 -12.24 3.06
C LEU A 64 7.03 -11.72 2.53
N LYS A 65 7.54 -10.61 3.09
CA LYS A 65 8.87 -10.09 2.76
C LYS A 65 9.97 -11.06 3.16
N LYS A 66 9.93 -11.58 4.40
CA LYS A 66 10.94 -12.53 4.89
C LYS A 66 11.03 -13.77 4.01
N ASN A 67 9.90 -14.24 3.49
CA ASN A 67 9.82 -15.42 2.63
C ASN A 67 10.01 -15.10 1.13
N GLY A 68 10.38 -13.86 0.76
CA GLY A 68 10.59 -13.46 -0.63
C GLY A 68 9.33 -13.51 -1.50
N ARG A 69 8.14 -13.57 -0.90
CA ARG A 69 6.85 -13.53 -1.62
C ARG A 69 6.46 -12.12 -2.02
N VAL A 70 6.95 -11.12 -1.28
CA VAL A 70 6.82 -9.70 -1.60
C VAL A 70 8.21 -9.06 -1.73
N ILE A 71 8.38 -8.27 -2.79
CA ILE A 71 9.62 -7.55 -3.12
C ILE A 71 9.34 -6.05 -3.03
N TYR A 72 10.18 -5.32 -2.31
CA TYR A 72 10.11 -3.85 -2.19
C TYR A 72 11.03 -3.21 -3.23
N TYR A 73 10.49 -2.33 -4.08
CA TYR A 73 11.27 -1.48 -4.98
C TYR A 73 11.42 -0.06 -4.43
N SER A 74 10.49 0.37 -3.58
CA SER A 74 10.66 1.54 -2.70
C SER A 74 9.97 1.25 -1.37
N THR A 75 9.96 2.20 -0.42
CA THR A 75 9.30 1.98 0.88
C THR A 75 7.78 1.86 0.79
N LEU A 76 7.16 2.33 -0.30
CA LEU A 76 5.71 2.31 -0.51
C LEU A 76 5.33 1.70 -1.86
N PHE A 77 6.25 1.04 -2.55
CA PHE A 77 5.96 0.35 -3.81
C PHE A 77 6.52 -1.06 -3.73
N ILE A 78 5.62 -2.02 -3.85
CA ILE A 78 5.89 -3.44 -3.66
C ILE A 78 5.37 -4.24 -4.84
N SER A 79 5.89 -5.44 -5.00
CA SER A 79 5.36 -6.44 -5.93
C SER A 79 5.26 -7.80 -5.29
N GLU A 80 4.35 -8.62 -5.80
CA GLU A 80 4.40 -10.06 -5.61
C GLU A 80 5.58 -10.64 -6.40
N LYS A 81 6.11 -11.79 -5.95
CA LYS A 81 7.10 -12.54 -6.72
C LYS A 81 6.55 -12.81 -8.14
N PRO A 82 7.33 -12.55 -9.21
CA PRO A 82 6.89 -12.81 -10.58
C PRO A 82 6.38 -14.24 -10.75
N LYS A 83 5.25 -14.39 -11.44
CA LYS A 83 4.64 -15.70 -11.72
C LYS A 83 4.05 -15.68 -13.12
N ASN A 84 4.41 -16.66 -13.95
CA ASN A 84 3.89 -16.86 -15.30
C ASN A 84 3.98 -15.61 -16.19
N GLY A 85 5.14 -14.92 -16.18
CA GLY A 85 5.35 -13.70 -16.97
C GLY A 85 4.56 -12.47 -16.48
N LEU A 86 3.96 -12.54 -15.29
CA LEU A 86 3.20 -11.44 -14.68
C LEU A 86 3.83 -11.02 -13.36
N ILE A 87 3.94 -9.71 -13.17
CA ILE A 87 4.32 -9.06 -11.91
C ILE A 87 3.14 -8.22 -11.44
N LYS A 88 2.57 -8.59 -10.29
CA LYS A 88 1.53 -7.78 -9.66
C LYS A 88 2.17 -6.75 -8.74
N ILE A 89 1.90 -5.49 -8.98
CA ILE A 89 2.40 -4.36 -8.20
C ILE A 89 1.30 -3.79 -7.31
N HIS A 90 1.70 -3.30 -6.14
CA HIS A 90 0.81 -2.68 -5.17
C HIS A 90 1.49 -1.45 -4.57
N GLY A 91 0.67 -0.48 -4.15
CA GLY A 91 1.13 0.53 -3.20
C GLY A 91 1.42 -0.10 -1.83
N GLY A 92 2.06 0.66 -0.95
CA GLY A 92 2.28 0.24 0.43
C GLY A 92 0.96 -0.08 1.14
N THR A 93 1.03 -0.98 2.10
CA THR A 93 -0.09 -1.38 2.97
C THR A 93 -0.20 -0.44 4.17
N LEU A 94 -1.24 -0.60 4.99
CA LEU A 94 -1.35 0.14 6.26
C LEU A 94 -0.11 -0.01 7.16
N PHE A 95 0.52 -1.19 7.15
CA PHE A 95 1.78 -1.41 7.84
C PHE A 95 2.87 -0.46 7.33
N ASP A 96 3.04 -0.36 6.02
CA ASP A 96 4.05 0.50 5.42
C ASP A 96 3.73 1.98 5.69
N TYR A 97 2.45 2.38 5.57
CA TYR A 97 2.02 3.75 5.83
C TYR A 97 2.30 4.16 7.27
N TYR A 98 2.05 3.26 8.24
CA TYR A 98 2.29 3.52 9.65
C TYR A 98 3.79 3.71 9.97
N PHE A 99 4.67 2.91 9.37
CA PHE A 99 6.10 2.93 9.69
C PHE A 99 6.95 3.86 8.82
N VAL A 100 6.47 4.25 7.65
CA VAL A 100 7.24 5.05 6.70
C VAL A 100 6.84 6.52 6.76
N ILE A 101 5.55 6.84 6.85
CA ILE A 101 5.07 8.22 6.74
C ILE A 101 5.43 9.00 8.01
N ASP A 102 6.04 10.18 7.83
CA ASP A 102 6.34 11.06 8.95
C ASP A 102 5.07 11.77 9.45
N LYS A 103 4.84 11.66 10.76
CA LYS A 103 3.71 12.30 11.44
C LYS A 103 3.81 13.82 11.40
N LYS A 104 5.01 14.39 11.30
CA LYS A 104 5.23 15.84 11.18
C LYS A 104 4.78 16.41 9.84
N MET A 105 4.68 15.59 8.80
CA MET A 105 4.22 16.03 7.48
C MET A 105 2.72 16.31 7.47
N ASN A 106 2.31 17.40 6.81
CA ASN A 106 0.93 17.69 6.47
C ASN A 106 0.41 16.78 5.33
N GLY A 107 -0.89 16.78 5.08
CA GLY A 107 -1.52 15.88 4.09
C GLY A 107 -0.99 16.04 2.65
N LYS A 108 -0.59 17.25 2.24
CA LYS A 108 -0.02 17.50 0.90
C LYS A 108 1.39 16.90 0.82
N GLN A 109 2.24 17.16 1.81
CA GLN A 109 3.58 16.59 1.92
C GLN A 109 3.52 15.05 1.91
N ARG A 110 2.63 14.45 2.70
CA ARG A 110 2.42 12.99 2.73
C ARG A 110 1.99 12.43 1.38
N THR A 111 1.01 13.07 0.73
CA THR A 111 0.56 12.64 -0.60
C THR A 111 1.69 12.72 -1.64
N ASN A 112 2.46 13.82 -1.65
CA ASN A 112 3.60 13.98 -2.56
C ASN A 112 4.66 12.91 -2.30
N PHE A 113 4.99 12.64 -1.05
CA PHE A 113 5.93 11.58 -0.66
C PHE A 113 5.46 10.20 -1.12
N ILE A 114 4.19 9.85 -0.93
CA ILE A 114 3.62 8.57 -1.38
C ILE A 114 3.76 8.42 -2.91
N ILE A 115 3.35 9.43 -3.67
CA ILE A 115 3.44 9.40 -5.14
C ILE A 115 4.90 9.31 -5.59
N GLN A 116 5.79 10.07 -4.95
CA GLN A 116 7.22 10.01 -5.24
C GLN A 116 7.76 8.60 -5.01
N GLN A 117 7.41 7.95 -3.91
CA GLN A 117 7.82 6.56 -3.65
C GLN A 117 7.22 5.56 -4.64
N TYR A 118 6.02 5.80 -5.16
CA TYR A 118 5.47 4.96 -6.23
C TYR A 118 6.29 5.08 -7.52
N LEU A 119 6.64 6.31 -7.92
CA LEU A 119 7.45 6.54 -9.12
C LEU A 119 8.87 5.99 -8.97
N ASP A 120 9.49 6.18 -7.81
CA ASP A 120 10.82 5.64 -7.50
C ASP A 120 10.82 4.11 -7.56
N GLY A 121 9.80 3.47 -7.00
CA GLY A 121 9.66 2.02 -7.06
C GLY A 121 9.38 1.50 -8.47
N LEU A 122 8.60 2.24 -9.26
CA LEU A 122 8.36 1.90 -10.66
C LEU A 122 9.66 1.97 -11.49
N LEU A 123 10.49 2.99 -11.27
CA LEU A 123 11.79 3.12 -11.95
C LEU A 123 12.72 1.95 -11.61
N HIS A 124 12.87 1.60 -10.32
CA HIS A 124 13.66 0.43 -9.93
C HIS A 124 13.10 -0.89 -10.48
N LEU A 125 11.77 -1.00 -10.63
CA LEU A 125 11.17 -2.16 -11.28
C LEU A 125 11.53 -2.21 -12.76
N ILE A 126 11.42 -1.09 -13.48
CA ILE A 126 11.78 -0.99 -14.90
C ILE A 126 13.24 -1.40 -15.10
N GLU A 127 14.15 -0.85 -14.30
CA GLU A 127 15.59 -1.18 -14.34
C GLU A 127 15.85 -2.67 -14.12
N LYS A 128 15.17 -3.28 -13.15
CA LYS A 128 15.36 -4.70 -12.85
C LYS A 128 14.94 -5.62 -14.01
N TYR A 129 13.93 -5.23 -14.79
CA TYR A 129 13.36 -6.05 -15.85
C TYR A 129 13.61 -5.49 -17.25
N GLU A 130 14.55 -4.57 -17.42
CA GLU A 130 14.77 -3.86 -18.68
C GLU A 130 15.09 -4.80 -19.87
N ASN A 131 15.73 -5.93 -19.58
CA ASN A 131 16.08 -6.96 -20.56
C ASN A 131 14.94 -7.94 -20.84
N ASP A 132 13.89 -7.95 -20.02
CA ASP A 132 12.80 -8.92 -20.03
C ASP A 132 11.49 -8.25 -20.48
N LYS A 133 11.53 -7.67 -21.68
CA LYS A 133 10.54 -6.71 -22.20
C LYS A 133 9.10 -7.25 -22.28
N LYS A 134 8.91 -8.56 -22.34
CA LYS A 134 7.60 -9.24 -22.48
C LYS A 134 6.90 -9.50 -21.14
N ILE A 135 7.54 -9.22 -20.02
CA ILE A 135 6.89 -9.36 -18.72
C ILE A 135 5.78 -8.33 -18.60
N LYS A 136 4.60 -8.77 -18.15
CA LYS A 136 3.47 -7.91 -17.84
C LYS A 136 3.54 -7.40 -16.42
N ILE A 137 3.25 -6.13 -16.24
CA ILE A 137 3.11 -5.45 -14.96
C ILE A 137 1.64 -5.11 -14.76
N ARG A 138 1.04 -5.59 -13.68
CA ARG A 138 -0.37 -5.37 -13.35
C ARG A 138 -0.53 -4.70 -12.01
N GLY A 139 -1.26 -3.60 -11.96
CA GLY A 139 -1.62 -2.91 -10.72
C GLY A 139 -3.12 -2.68 -10.62
N THR A 140 -3.66 -2.65 -9.40
CA THR A 140 -5.06 -2.24 -9.16
C THR A 140 -5.07 -1.09 -8.17
N SER A 141 -5.75 0.00 -8.52
CA SER A 141 -5.75 1.22 -7.70
C SER A 141 -7.08 1.96 -7.76
N TYR A 142 -7.50 2.48 -6.61
CA TYR A 142 -8.59 3.46 -6.48
C TYR A 142 -8.08 4.91 -6.45
N ILE A 143 -6.75 5.10 -6.49
CA ILE A 143 -6.08 6.41 -6.38
C ILE A 143 -5.72 6.96 -7.77
N ILE A 144 -5.21 6.09 -8.65
CA ILE A 144 -4.75 6.47 -9.98
C ILE A 144 -5.94 6.50 -10.95
N ASN A 145 -6.05 7.58 -11.73
CA ASN A 145 -7.04 7.70 -12.79
C ASN A 145 -6.47 7.24 -14.14
N LYS A 146 -7.38 7.04 -15.11
CA LYS A 146 -7.06 6.65 -16.50
C LYS A 146 -5.93 7.48 -17.12
N ARG A 147 -6.11 8.81 -17.12
CA ARG A 147 -5.17 9.75 -17.74
C ARG A 147 -3.76 9.63 -17.16
N THR A 148 -3.64 9.46 -15.85
CA THR A 148 -2.33 9.33 -15.19
C THR A 148 -1.68 8.00 -15.52
N ALA A 149 -2.45 6.90 -15.50
CA ALA A 149 -1.95 5.58 -15.87
C ALA A 149 -1.43 5.55 -17.32
N GLU A 150 -2.20 6.08 -18.27
CA GLU A 150 -1.83 6.13 -19.70
C GLU A 150 -0.56 6.94 -19.94
N LYS A 151 -0.39 8.06 -19.23
CA LYS A 151 0.84 8.88 -19.30
C LYS A 151 2.09 8.12 -18.85
N ILE A 152 1.93 7.18 -17.93
CA ILE A 152 3.02 6.35 -17.38
C ILE A 152 3.25 5.10 -18.26
N GLY A 153 2.36 4.81 -19.22
CA GLY A 153 2.47 3.67 -20.14
C GLY A 153 1.58 2.48 -19.77
N PHE A 154 0.63 2.68 -18.84
CA PHE A 154 -0.35 1.67 -18.48
C PHE A 154 -1.65 1.81 -19.27
N GLU A 155 -2.24 0.69 -19.64
CA GLU A 155 -3.56 0.57 -20.22
C GLU A 155 -4.56 0.07 -19.18
N ILE A 156 -5.84 0.39 -19.33
CA ILE A 156 -6.89 -0.11 -18.43
C ILE A 156 -7.37 -1.46 -18.90
N VAL A 157 -7.45 -2.38 -17.95
CA VAL A 157 -8.09 -3.69 -18.13
C VAL A 157 -9.26 -3.85 -17.16
N GLU A 158 -10.07 -4.87 -17.38
CA GLU A 158 -11.19 -5.17 -16.50
C GLU A 158 -10.71 -5.53 -15.09
N THR A 159 -11.36 -4.95 -14.07
CA THR A 159 -11.09 -5.29 -12.67
C THR A 159 -11.84 -6.55 -12.28
N ASP A 160 -11.06 -7.55 -11.89
CA ASP A 160 -11.53 -8.84 -11.38
C ASP A 160 -12.51 -8.69 -10.21
N ILE A 161 -13.60 -9.46 -10.22
CA ILE A 161 -14.64 -9.45 -9.19
C ILE A 161 -14.07 -9.81 -7.81
N LEU A 162 -13.15 -10.77 -7.73
CA LEU A 162 -12.49 -11.14 -6.48
C LEU A 162 -11.68 -9.97 -5.91
N GLN A 163 -11.03 -9.16 -6.77
CA GLN A 163 -10.33 -7.96 -6.30
C GLN A 163 -11.31 -6.94 -5.70
N LYS A 164 -12.50 -6.78 -6.28
CA LYS A 164 -13.54 -5.90 -5.72
C LYS A 164 -13.99 -6.39 -4.35
N ILE A 165 -14.22 -7.70 -4.18
CA ILE A 165 -14.58 -8.30 -2.88
C ILE A 165 -13.47 -8.08 -1.85
N ILE A 166 -12.20 -8.32 -2.23
CA ILE A 166 -11.04 -8.10 -1.35
C ILE A 166 -10.95 -6.62 -0.92
N LEU A 167 -11.21 -5.68 -1.81
CA LEU A 167 -11.22 -4.25 -1.49
C LEU A 167 -12.36 -3.86 -0.53
N ILE A 168 -13.53 -4.47 -0.66
CA ILE A 168 -14.66 -4.27 0.27
C ILE A 168 -14.30 -4.81 1.65
N TYR A 169 -13.78 -6.04 1.73
CA TYR A 169 -13.32 -6.62 3.00
C TYR A 169 -12.25 -5.76 3.67
N ASN A 170 -11.32 -5.20 2.88
CA ASN A 170 -10.27 -4.32 3.37
C ASN A 170 -10.69 -2.84 3.51
N TYR A 171 -11.98 -2.50 3.44
CA TYR A 171 -12.40 -1.09 3.40
C TYR A 171 -11.86 -0.27 4.59
N PHE A 172 -11.91 -0.81 5.81
CA PHE A 172 -11.40 -0.11 7.00
C PHE A 172 -9.87 0.04 6.99
N ASN A 173 -9.15 -0.98 6.53
CA ASN A 173 -7.70 -0.92 6.32
C ASN A 173 -7.34 0.21 5.32
N ILE A 174 -8.08 0.30 4.21
CA ILE A 174 -7.91 1.34 3.18
C ILE A 174 -8.31 2.72 3.72
N LEU A 175 -9.40 2.82 4.50
CA LEU A 175 -9.86 4.04 5.16
C LEU A 175 -8.77 4.63 6.04
N ILE A 176 -8.14 3.82 6.90
CA ILE A 176 -7.07 4.26 7.79
C ILE A 176 -5.85 4.68 6.96
N SER A 177 -5.46 3.87 5.98
CA SER A 177 -4.32 4.19 5.10
C SER A 177 -4.52 5.52 4.36
N ASN A 178 -5.70 5.74 3.81
CA ASN A 178 -6.07 6.97 3.13
C ASN A 178 -6.12 8.16 4.11
N SER A 179 -6.61 7.94 5.33
CA SER A 179 -6.65 8.97 6.37
C SER A 179 -5.24 9.37 6.83
N ILE A 180 -4.32 8.41 6.95
CA ILE A 180 -2.89 8.67 7.20
C ILE A 180 -2.31 9.51 6.05
N ALA A 181 -2.55 9.11 4.80
CA ALA A 181 -2.06 9.81 3.62
C ALA A 181 -2.54 11.26 3.54
N LYS A 182 -3.78 11.54 3.95
CA LYS A 182 -4.38 12.88 3.89
C LYS A 182 -4.24 13.69 5.17
N ASN A 183 -3.74 13.08 6.25
CA ASN A 183 -3.69 13.67 7.59
C ASN A 183 -5.05 14.17 8.10
N LYS A 184 -6.12 13.48 7.73
CA LYS A 184 -7.51 13.72 8.16
C LYS A 184 -8.35 12.48 7.87
N LEU A 185 -9.49 12.31 8.54
CA LEU A 185 -10.44 11.26 8.19
C LEU A 185 -10.83 11.41 6.71
N SER A 186 -10.54 10.39 5.91
CA SER A 186 -10.75 10.44 4.46
C SER A 186 -11.24 9.10 3.95
N PHE A 187 -12.48 9.10 3.49
CA PHE A 187 -13.15 7.93 2.94
C PHE A 187 -12.66 7.62 1.52
N PRO A 188 -12.12 6.42 1.26
CA PRO A 188 -11.66 6.03 -0.07
C PRO A 188 -12.86 5.78 -0.99
N ASN A 189 -12.74 6.21 -2.25
CA ASN A 189 -13.74 5.92 -3.28
C ASN A 189 -13.38 4.64 -4.03
N ILE A 190 -13.66 3.48 -3.43
CA ILE A 190 -13.34 2.17 -4.01
C ILE A 190 -14.15 1.85 -5.28
N ASN A 191 -15.26 2.55 -5.53
CA ASN A 191 -16.03 2.42 -6.78
C ASN A 191 -15.26 2.94 -8.00
N LYS A 192 -14.24 3.78 -7.79
CA LYS A 192 -13.33 4.25 -8.85
C LYS A 192 -12.12 3.33 -9.06
N THR A 193 -12.12 2.14 -8.46
CA THR A 193 -11.04 1.17 -8.64
C THR A 193 -10.91 0.79 -10.11
N LYS A 194 -9.68 0.81 -10.61
CA LYS A 194 -9.31 0.35 -11.93
C LYS A 194 -8.11 -0.58 -11.85
N THR A 195 -8.06 -1.53 -12.76
CA THR A 195 -6.91 -2.40 -12.98
C THR A 195 -6.18 -1.92 -14.22
N PHE A 196 -4.86 -1.95 -14.15
CA PHE A 196 -3.96 -1.40 -15.14
C PHE A 196 -2.92 -2.44 -15.50
N ASP A 197 -2.63 -2.57 -16.79
CA ASP A 197 -1.60 -3.45 -17.34
C ASP A 197 -0.61 -2.66 -18.20
N ALA A 198 0.64 -3.10 -18.20
CA ALA A 198 1.65 -2.65 -19.15
C ALA A 198 2.66 -3.77 -19.38
N ASP A 199 3.16 -3.90 -20.60
CA ASP A 199 4.41 -4.62 -20.83
C ASP A 199 5.58 -3.76 -20.35
N VAL A 200 6.66 -4.39 -19.88
CA VAL A 200 7.85 -3.65 -19.45
C VAL A 200 8.39 -2.73 -20.56
N SER A 201 8.29 -3.13 -21.84
CA SER A 201 8.64 -2.27 -22.98
C SER A 201 7.89 -0.94 -22.99
N GLN A 202 6.57 -0.95 -22.74
CA GLN A 202 5.74 0.25 -22.72
C GLN A 202 6.16 1.20 -21.58
N LEU A 203 6.56 0.65 -20.44
CA LEU A 203 7.06 1.42 -19.32
C LEU A 203 8.46 2.00 -19.59
N ILE A 204 9.33 1.27 -20.29
CA ILE A 204 10.65 1.75 -20.73
C ILE A 204 10.50 2.97 -21.63
N GLU A 205 9.58 2.95 -22.60
CA GLU A 205 9.30 4.08 -23.49
C GLU A 205 8.89 5.36 -22.74
N ARG A 206 8.32 5.21 -21.53
CA ARG A 206 7.91 6.32 -20.67
C ARG A 206 8.92 6.61 -19.54
N LYS A 207 10.05 5.90 -19.47
CA LYS A 207 11.04 6.00 -18.37
C LYS A 207 11.49 7.45 -18.15
N GLU A 208 11.90 8.16 -19.20
CA GLU A 208 12.36 9.55 -19.09
C GLU A 208 11.28 10.49 -18.52
N TYR A 209 10.01 10.29 -18.90
CA TYR A 209 8.89 11.04 -18.34
C TYR A 209 8.71 10.76 -16.85
N ILE A 210 8.77 9.49 -16.45
CA ILE A 210 8.65 9.05 -15.06
C ILE A 210 9.80 9.62 -14.21
N GLU A 211 11.02 9.62 -14.73
CA GLU A 211 12.20 10.20 -14.08
C GLU A 211 12.05 11.70 -13.85
N LYS A 212 11.64 12.45 -14.87
CA LYS A 212 11.36 13.90 -14.76
C LYS A 212 10.31 14.19 -13.69
N LEU A 213 9.23 13.41 -13.67
CA LEU A 213 8.17 13.54 -12.66
C LEU A 213 8.67 13.22 -11.24
N ASN A 214 9.43 12.13 -11.08
CA ASN A 214 10.04 11.74 -9.80
C ASN A 214 10.98 12.83 -9.28
N LYS A 215 11.84 13.39 -10.14
CA LYS A 215 12.79 14.47 -9.79
C LYS A 215 12.05 15.74 -9.35
N SER A 216 11.00 16.13 -10.05
CA SER A 216 10.16 17.29 -9.68
C SER A 216 9.47 17.13 -8.32
N LEU A 217 8.98 15.93 -8.01
CA LEU A 217 8.40 15.66 -6.69
C LEU A 217 9.46 15.63 -5.59
N LYS A 218 10.63 15.02 -5.85
CA LYS A 218 11.77 15.02 -4.90
C LYS A 218 12.22 16.44 -4.55
N SER A 219 12.35 17.33 -5.53
CA SER A 219 12.74 18.73 -5.27
C SER A 219 11.67 19.48 -4.48
N THR A 220 10.38 19.27 -4.80
CA THR A 220 9.27 19.87 -4.05
C THR A 220 9.29 19.43 -2.59
N ILE A 221 9.51 18.13 -2.32
CA ILE A 221 9.56 17.60 -0.95
C ILE A 221 10.75 18.19 -0.20
N ALA A 222 11.95 18.21 -0.80
CA ALA A 222 13.14 18.79 -0.18
C ALA A 222 12.92 20.25 0.23
N ASN A 223 12.36 21.08 -0.66
CA ASN A 223 12.10 22.49 -0.41
C ASN A 223 11.02 22.74 0.67
N THR A 224 10.19 21.75 1.00
CA THR A 224 9.14 21.87 2.03
C THR A 224 9.57 21.30 3.39
N VAL A 225 10.76 20.69 3.50
CA VAL A 225 11.30 20.16 4.77
C VAL A 225 12.21 21.19 5.46
N TYR A 226 12.75 22.14 4.70
CA TYR A 226 13.62 23.22 5.20
C TYR A 226 12.90 24.58 5.35
N ASN A 227 11.57 24.60 5.24
CA ASN A 227 10.69 25.74 5.52
C ASN A 227 9.66 25.31 6.55
#